data_AF-A0A6M2CRP1-F1
#
_entry.id   AF-A0A6M2CRP1-F1
#
_cell.length_a   1.000
_cell.length_b   1.000
_cell.length_c   1.000
_cell.angle_alpha   90.00
_cell.angle_beta   90.00
_cell.angle_gamma   90.00
#
_symmetry.space_group_name_H-M   'P 1'
#
loop_
_entity.id
_entity.type
_entity.pdbx_description
1 polymer ?
#
loop_
_entity_poly.entity_id
_entity_poly.type
_entity_poly.pdbx_seq_one_letter_code
_entity_poly.pdbx_strand_id
1 'polypeptide(L)'
;CINKRLREHYLSLHNGTPSHLASHCATCGCTPLLSNTVIIFKHHDQFTREVSEAYHINKSRDACVSQTSVTLHKKEFTFIDERIT
;
A
#
# COMPACT_ATOMS: atom_id res chain seq x y z
N CYS A 1 -7.43 3.91 11.86
CA CYS A 1 -8.27 4.94 11.21
C CYS A 1 -7.47 5.59 10.08
N ILE A 2 -8.10 5.85 8.92
CA ILE A 2 -7.45 6.39 7.72
C ILE A 2 -6.81 7.77 7.96
N ASN A 3 -7.48 8.65 8.70
CA ASN A 3 -6.96 10.00 8.99
C ASN A 3 -5.62 9.97 9.74
N LYS A 4 -5.44 9.00 10.65
CA LYS A 4 -4.18 8.80 11.37
C LYS A 4 -3.07 8.36 10.41
N ARG A 5 -3.36 7.40 9.51
CA ARG A 5 -2.41 6.90 8.50
C ARG A 5 -1.99 8.00 7.52
N LEU A 6 -2.93 8.79 7.02
CA LEU A 6 -2.63 9.93 6.14
C LEU A 6 -1.76 10.98 6.84
N ARG A 7 -2.04 11.26 8.12
CA ARG A 7 -1.19 12.15 8.92
C ARG A 7 0.22 11.58 9.10
N GLU A 8 0.36 10.28 9.37
CA GLU A 8 1.67 9.64 9.48
C GLU A 8 2.46 9.69 8.15
N HIS A 9 1.81 9.47 7.01
CA HIS A 9 2.43 9.65 5.69
C HIS A 9 2.84 11.11 5.43
N TYR A 10 1.99 12.07 5.78
CA TYR A 10 2.34 13.48 5.70
C TYR A 10 3.59 13.78 6.55
N LEU A 11 3.60 13.32 7.81
CA LEU A 11 4.74 13.55 8.70
C LEU A 11 6.01 12.84 8.23
N SER A 12 5.93 11.65 7.62
CA SER A 12 7.12 10.96 7.12
C SER A 12 7.78 11.72 5.97
N LEU A 13 7.01 12.43 5.14
CA LEU A 13 7.51 13.27 4.07
C LEU A 13 8.21 14.54 4.57
N HIS A 14 7.79 15.10 5.72
CA HIS A 14 8.27 16.40 6.20
C HIS A 14 9.29 16.31 7.33
N ASN A 15 9.21 15.26 8.16
CA ASN A 15 10.03 15.13 9.36
C ASN A 15 11.22 14.16 9.16
N GLY A 16 11.48 13.73 7.93
CA GLY A 16 12.60 12.85 7.61
C GLY A 16 12.50 11.44 8.21
N THR A 17 11.31 11.00 8.62
CA THR A 17 11.14 9.62 9.09
C THR A 17 11.24 8.68 7.89
N PRO A 18 12.18 7.71 7.89
CA PRO A 18 12.35 6.80 6.77
C PRO A 18 11.06 6.01 6.53
N SER A 19 10.53 6.09 5.32
CA SER A 19 9.40 5.29 4.84
C SER A 19 9.57 5.07 3.35
N HIS A 20 9.04 3.97 2.81
CA HIS A 20 9.14 3.68 1.37
C HIS A 20 8.61 4.84 0.51
N LEU A 21 7.50 5.44 0.94
CA LEU A 21 6.93 6.62 0.28
C LEU A 21 7.90 7.82 0.32
N ALA A 22 8.46 8.15 1.49
CA ALA A 22 9.39 9.28 1.61
C ALA A 22 10.67 9.06 0.80
N SER A 23 11.24 7.85 0.83
CA SER A 23 12.42 7.48 0.04
C SER A 23 12.16 7.58 -1.46
N HIS A 24 10.99 7.13 -1.93
CA HIS A 24 10.59 7.28 -3.32
C HIS A 24 10.45 8.75 -3.71
N CYS A 25 9.72 9.56 -2.93
CA CYS A 25 9.53 10.98 -3.22
C CYS A 25 10.86 11.76 -3.22
N ALA A 26 11.79 11.43 -2.32
CA ALA A 26 13.11 12.04 -2.29
C ALA A 26 13.95 11.70 -3.54
N THR A 27 13.82 10.47 -4.07
CA THR A 27 14.58 10.02 -5.24
C THR A 27 13.93 10.47 -6.56
N CYS A 28 12.60 10.42 -6.64
CA CYS A 28 11.83 10.72 -7.85
C CYS A 28 11.52 12.22 -8.00
N GLY A 29 11.42 12.96 -6.89
CA GLY A 29 10.97 14.36 -6.87
C GLY A 29 9.45 14.53 -6.98
N CYS A 30 8.69 13.44 -6.91
CA CYS A 30 7.22 13.47 -6.97
C CYS A 30 6.60 13.83 -5.61
N THR A 31 5.39 14.39 -5.63
CA THR A 31 4.60 14.69 -4.43
C THR A 31 3.34 13.81 -4.40
N PRO A 32 3.06 13.09 -3.31
CA PRO A 32 1.87 12.24 -3.23
C PRO A 32 0.60 13.06 -2.99
N LEU A 33 -0.47 12.71 -3.69
CA LEU A 33 -1.78 13.36 -3.58
C LEU A 33 -2.61 12.78 -2.43
N LEU A 34 -2.19 13.05 -1.18
CA LEU A 34 -2.84 12.47 0.01
C LEU A 34 -4.34 12.81 0.12
N SER A 35 -4.78 13.97 -0.38
CA SER A 35 -6.20 14.37 -0.41
C SER A 35 -7.06 13.49 -1.30
N ASN A 36 -6.47 12.82 -2.29
CA ASN A 36 -7.16 12.01 -3.28
C ASN A 36 -7.04 10.51 -2.98
N THR A 37 -6.73 10.16 -1.72
CA THR A 37 -6.59 8.76 -1.32
C THR A 37 -7.94 8.05 -1.30
N VAL A 38 -8.01 6.90 -1.96
CA VAL A 38 -9.17 6.01 -1.96
C VAL A 38 -8.88 4.75 -1.15
N ILE A 39 -9.91 4.19 -0.52
CA ILE A 39 -9.79 2.93 0.22
C ILE A 39 -10.14 1.79 -0.72
N ILE A 40 -9.15 0.98 -1.09
CA ILE A 40 -9.28 -0.12 -2.07
C ILE A 40 -10.03 -1.32 -1.47
N PHE A 41 -9.84 -1.61 -0.19
CA PHE A 41 -10.48 -2.74 0.49
C PHE A 41 -10.72 -2.45 1.97
N LYS A 42 -11.83 -2.98 2.52
CA LYS A 42 -12.20 -2.85 3.94
C LYS A 42 -12.68 -4.20 4.48
N HIS A 43 -12.08 -4.63 5.58
CA HIS A 43 -12.52 -5.80 6.33
C HIS A 43 -12.20 -5.64 7.82
N HIS A 44 -12.94 -6.29 8.71
CA HIS A 44 -12.74 -6.17 10.16
C HIS A 44 -11.55 -7.01 10.64
N ASP A 45 -11.41 -8.21 10.09
CA ASP A 45 -10.27 -9.09 10.34
C ASP A 45 -8.97 -8.53 9.73
N GLN A 46 -7.88 -8.58 10.49
CA GLN A 46 -6.58 -8.05 10.10
C GLN A 46 -5.93 -8.87 9.00
N PHE A 47 -5.93 -10.20 9.16
CA PHE A 47 -5.26 -11.09 8.22
C PHE A 47 -5.86 -10.95 6.81
N THR A 48 -7.19 -10.87 6.72
CA THR A 48 -7.90 -10.63 5.46
C THR A 48 -7.48 -9.31 4.79
N ARG A 49 -7.26 -8.24 5.57
CA ARG A 49 -6.77 -6.97 5.02
C ARG A 49 -5.33 -7.08 4.52
N GLU A 50 -4.47 -7.77 5.26
CA GLU A 50 -3.05 -7.96 4.89
C GLU A 50 -2.92 -8.81 3.62
N VAL A 51 -3.73 -9.87 3.47
CA VAL A 51 -3.80 -10.67 2.25
C VAL A 51 -4.28 -9.83 1.06
N SER A 52 -5.32 -9.01 1.25
CA SER A 52 -5.81 -8.10 0.20
C SER A 52 -4.76 -7.04 -0.17
N GLU A 53 -4.08 -6.46 0.81
CA GLU A 53 -2.97 -5.52 0.60
C GLU A 53 -1.85 -6.18 -0.23
N ALA A 54 -1.43 -7.39 0.16
CA ALA A 54 -0.40 -8.12 -0.57
C ALA A 54 -0.82 -8.43 -2.02
N TYR A 55 -2.09 -8.78 -2.24
CA TYR A 55 -2.62 -8.96 -3.60
C TYR A 55 -2.55 -7.67 -4.42
N HIS A 56 -3.05 -6.54 -3.90
CA HIS A 56 -3.07 -5.27 -4.63
C HIS A 56 -1.68 -4.70 -4.89
N ILE A 57 -0.74 -4.84 -3.94
CA ILE A 57 0.67 -4.46 -4.14
C ILE A 57 1.29 -5.32 -5.25
N ASN A 58 1.15 -6.64 -5.17
CA ASN A 58 1.69 -7.55 -6.19
C ASN A 58 1.08 -7.32 -7.58
N LYS A 59 -0.23 -7.03 -7.66
CA LYS A 59 -0.93 -6.72 -8.91
C LYS A 59 -0.41 -5.43 -9.54
N SER A 60 -0.09 -4.43 -8.72
CA SER A 60 0.38 -3.10 -9.15
C SER A 60 1.84 -3.08 -9.58
N ARG A 61 2.65 -4.08 -9.18
CA ARG A 61 4.08 -4.19 -9.53
C ARG A 61 4.82 -2.88 -9.24
N ASP A 62 5.56 -2.37 -10.22
CA ASP A 62 6.37 -1.14 -10.12
C ASP A 62 5.54 0.14 -9.92
N ALA A 63 4.22 0.09 -10.09
CA ALA A 63 3.34 1.24 -9.82
C ALA A 63 3.04 1.42 -8.32
N CYS A 64 3.45 0.48 -7.47
CA CYS A 64 3.28 0.56 -6.02
C CYS A 64 4.63 0.63 -5.30
N VAL A 65 4.80 1.65 -4.46
CA VAL A 65 6.00 1.83 -3.63
C VAL A 65 5.94 1.07 -2.31
N SER A 66 4.80 0.45 -1.99
CA SER A 66 4.60 -0.24 -0.72
C SER A 66 5.25 -1.61 -0.71
N GLN A 67 5.59 -2.07 0.50
CA GLN A 67 6.08 -3.42 0.74
C GLN A 67 5.00 -4.22 1.44
N THR A 68 4.83 -5.48 1.04
CA THR A 68 3.83 -6.39 1.61
C THR A 68 4.18 -6.80 3.04
N SER A 69 3.19 -6.82 3.94
CA SER A 69 3.36 -7.37 5.30
C SER A 69 3.26 -8.90 5.34
N VAL A 70 2.59 -9.49 4.35
CA VAL A 70 2.49 -10.95 4.13
C VAL A 70 2.87 -11.26 2.68
N THR A 71 3.56 -12.38 2.46
CA THR A 71 3.96 -12.80 1.11
C THR A 71 2.93 -13.77 0.56
N LEU A 72 2.41 -13.51 -0.64
CA LEU A 72 1.57 -14.45 -1.36
C LEU A 72 2.43 -15.35 -2.25
N HIS A 73 2.20 -16.65 -2.17
CA HIS A 73 2.71 -17.57 -3.18
C HIS A 73 1.99 -17.36 -4.51
N LYS A 74 2.64 -17.73 -5.62
CA LYS A 74 2.08 -17.62 -6.97
C LYS A 74 0.69 -18.26 -7.08
N LYS A 75 0.48 -19.43 -6.46
CA LYS A 75 -0.81 -20.13 -6.46
C LYS A 75 -1.91 -19.35 -5.74
N GLU A 76 -1.59 -18.72 -4.62
CA GLU A 76 -2.53 -17.92 -3.84
C GLU A 76 -2.90 -16.64 -4.60
N PHE A 77 -1.91 -15.97 -5.19
CA PHE A 77 -2.14 -14.82 -6.06
C PHE A 77 -3.08 -15.18 -7.22
N THR A 78 -2.78 -16.26 -7.95
CA THR A 78 -3.62 -16.72 -9.07
C THR A 78 -5.03 -17.07 -8.61
N PHE A 79 -5.18 -17.78 -7.49
CA PHE A 79 -6.50 -18.13 -6.94
C PHE A 79 -7.36 -16.91 -6.63
N ILE A 80 -6.75 -15.85 -6.09
CA ILE A 80 -7.41 -14.58 -5.78
C ILE A 80 -7.73 -13.83 -7.07
N ASP A 81 -6.79 -13.74 -8.02
CA ASP A 81 -6.95 -13.00 -9.27
C ASP A 81 -8.14 -13.52 -10.10
N GLU A 82 -8.26 -14.85 -10.20
CA GLU A 82 -9.36 -15.52 -10.90
C GLU A 82 -10.77 -15.27 -10.30
N ARG A 83 -10.85 -14.71 -9.09
CA ARG A 83 -12.12 -14.49 -8.37
C ARG A 83 -12.48 -13.01 -8.20
N ILE A 84 -11.57 -12.10 -8.53
CA ILE A 84 -11.76 -10.64 -8.40
C ILE A 84 -11.92 -9.95 -9.77
N THR A 85 -11.52 -10.61 -10.87
CA THR A 85 -11.77 -10.15 -12.26
C THR A 85 -13.05 -10.74 -12.85
#